data_AF-A0A1V8SA74-F1
#
_entry.id   AF-A0A1V8SA74-F1
#
_cell.length_a   1.000
_cell.length_b   1.000
_cell.length_c   1.000
_cell.angle_alpha   90.00
_cell.angle_beta   90.00
_cell.angle_gamma   90.00
#
_symmetry.space_group_name_H-M   'P 1'
#
loop_
_entity.id
_entity.type
_entity.pdbx_description
1 polymer ?
#
loop_
_entity_poly.entity_id
_entity_poly.type
_entity_poly.pdbx_seq_one_letter_code
_entity_poly.pdbx_strand_id
1 'polypeptide(L)'
;MSSGFALQQPQSASTSNGPPPSNRKAFRIAVKCALPEERDIVEHLMNRFYEDEGKIYGKVPGDDNHYTIGDFGGKPIVLVAPPQMGTVTTRQMATHMCMSFPNIAWALVVGISGAAPFEYHDGSWRDSGIQLGDVMISTQVVSDFGTQLENRRKRKTNLEDTLSQAPPEITNLLNMLKTGKNRVSRRVLGKTQANFAELASPNAADP
;
A
#
# COMPACT_ATOMS: atom_id res chain seq x y z
N MET A 1 8.87 0.48 -33.30
CA MET A 1 8.11 1.74 -33.27
C MET A 1 7.16 1.62 -32.11
N SER A 2 7.35 2.48 -31.11
CA SER A 2 6.75 2.43 -29.79
C SER A 2 5.30 2.95 -29.84
N SER A 3 4.32 2.15 -29.43
CA SER A 3 2.95 2.61 -29.17
C SER A 3 2.70 2.51 -27.67
N GLY A 4 2.79 3.65 -27.00
CA GLY A 4 2.56 3.76 -25.56
C GLY A 4 1.07 3.55 -25.24
N PHE A 5 0.82 2.74 -24.21
CA PHE A 5 -0.47 2.65 -23.53
C PHE A 5 -0.77 4.02 -22.89
N ALA A 6 -1.76 4.73 -23.40
CA ALA A 6 -2.32 5.90 -22.74
C ALA A 6 -3.62 5.47 -22.04
N LEU A 7 -3.51 5.07 -20.78
CA LEU A 7 -4.68 4.85 -19.93
C LEU A 7 -5.35 6.20 -19.67
N GLN A 8 -6.53 6.39 -20.25
CA GLN A 8 -7.34 7.60 -20.11
C GLN A 8 -7.64 7.88 -18.63
N GLN A 9 -7.32 9.08 -18.15
CA GLN A 9 -7.59 9.49 -16.76
C GLN A 9 -9.10 9.53 -16.47
N PRO A 10 -9.58 8.99 -15.34
CA PRO A 10 -10.97 9.16 -14.93
C PRO A 10 -11.27 10.63 -14.62
N GLN A 11 -12.38 11.15 -15.17
CA GLN A 11 -12.79 12.53 -14.94
C GLN A 11 -13.17 12.74 -13.46
N SER A 12 -12.51 13.72 -12.85
CA SER A 12 -12.49 13.95 -11.41
C SER A 12 -13.80 14.54 -10.87
N ALA A 13 -14.36 13.90 -9.84
CA ALA A 13 -15.29 14.57 -8.94
C ALA A 13 -14.50 15.60 -8.13
N SER A 14 -14.91 16.88 -8.20
CA SER A 14 -14.26 18.02 -7.57
C SER A 14 -14.18 17.88 -6.05
N THR A 15 -13.12 17.26 -5.53
CA THR A 15 -12.68 17.44 -4.15
C THR A 15 -11.96 18.76 -4.07
N SER A 16 -12.36 19.63 -3.13
CA SER A 16 -11.68 20.92 -2.89
C SER A 16 -10.20 20.66 -2.57
N ASN A 17 -9.35 20.74 -3.59
CA ASN A 17 -7.92 20.47 -3.43
C ASN A 17 -7.31 21.67 -2.73
N GLY A 18 -6.97 21.50 -1.44
CA GLY A 18 -6.24 22.49 -0.67
C GLY A 18 -4.90 22.85 -1.32
N PRO A 19 -4.23 23.91 -0.83
CA PRO A 19 -2.91 24.25 -1.33
C PRO A 19 -1.95 23.07 -1.14
N PRO A 20 -0.98 22.87 -2.04
CA PRO A 20 0.07 21.88 -1.85
C PRO A 20 0.74 22.06 -0.48
N PRO A 21 1.14 20.95 0.18
CA PRO A 21 1.93 21.00 1.40
C PRO A 21 3.10 21.98 1.31
N SER A 22 3.39 22.70 2.41
CA SER A 22 4.45 23.72 2.39
C SER A 22 5.86 23.10 2.42
N ASN A 23 6.02 21.90 2.99
CA ASN A 23 7.30 21.21 3.09
C ASN A 23 7.10 19.71 3.40
N ARG A 24 8.21 18.96 3.40
CA ARG A 24 8.24 17.50 3.65
C ARG A 24 7.64 17.06 4.99
N LYS A 25 7.58 17.94 6.00
CA LYS A 25 7.01 17.63 7.33
C LYS A 25 5.48 17.66 7.34
N ALA A 26 4.84 18.16 6.29
CA ALA A 26 3.39 18.20 6.18
C ALA A 26 2.78 16.90 5.64
N PHE A 27 3.62 15.94 5.19
CA PHE A 27 3.17 14.61 4.78
C PHE A 27 3.04 13.69 5.98
N ARG A 28 1.88 13.02 6.06
CA ARG A 28 1.57 12.05 7.14
C ARG A 28 1.32 10.64 6.64
N ILE A 29 1.14 10.47 5.33
CA ILE A 29 0.78 9.20 4.70
C ILE A 29 1.83 8.87 3.64
N ALA A 30 2.38 7.67 3.74
CA ALA A 30 3.23 7.07 2.73
C ALA A 30 2.51 5.86 2.14
N VAL A 31 2.66 5.67 0.83
CA VAL A 31 2.23 4.47 0.12
C VAL A 31 3.49 3.81 -0.43
N LYS A 32 3.70 2.54 -0.08
CA LYS A 32 4.76 1.69 -0.62
C LYS A 32 4.13 0.67 -1.54
N CYS A 33 4.62 0.58 -2.76
CA CYS A 33 4.36 -0.55 -3.65
C CYS A 33 5.52 -1.55 -3.59
N ALA A 34 5.25 -2.84 -3.83
CA ALA A 34 6.29 -3.86 -3.91
C ALA A 34 6.89 -3.92 -5.32
N LEU A 35 6.07 -3.69 -6.34
CA LEU A 35 6.41 -3.78 -7.76
C LEU A 35 6.18 -2.44 -8.50
N PRO A 36 6.89 -2.20 -9.62
CA PRO A 36 6.64 -1.05 -10.49
C PRO A 36 5.20 -1.01 -11.03
N GLU A 37 4.64 -2.15 -11.42
CA GLU A 37 3.28 -2.24 -11.97
C GLU A 37 2.22 -1.79 -10.96
N GLU A 38 2.44 -2.11 -9.67
CA GLU A 38 1.59 -1.67 -8.58
C GLU A 38 1.70 -0.15 -8.36
N ARG A 39 2.91 0.41 -8.51
CA ARG A 39 3.14 1.84 -8.43
C ARG A 39 2.41 2.58 -9.54
N ASP A 40 2.50 2.12 -10.78
CA ASP A 40 1.85 2.75 -11.93
C ASP A 40 0.33 2.83 -11.75
N ILE A 41 -0.27 1.77 -11.20
CA ILE A 41 -1.71 1.74 -10.86
C ILE A 41 -2.02 2.79 -9.78
N VAL A 42 -1.22 2.87 -8.72
CA VAL A 42 -1.45 3.87 -7.66
C VAL A 42 -1.29 5.28 -8.20
N GLU A 43 -0.28 5.55 -9.03
CA GLU A 43 -0.09 6.85 -9.69
C GLU A 43 -1.30 7.21 -10.54
N HIS A 44 -1.80 6.27 -11.35
CA HIS A 44 -3.00 6.50 -12.16
C HIS A 44 -4.24 6.84 -11.33
N LEU A 45 -4.34 6.30 -10.11
CA LEU A 45 -5.45 6.58 -9.19
C LEU A 45 -5.27 7.87 -8.36
N MET A 46 -4.10 8.53 -8.43
CA MET A 46 -3.87 9.78 -7.71
C MET A 46 -4.68 10.91 -8.33
N ASN A 47 -5.20 11.79 -7.48
CA ASN A 47 -6.03 12.92 -7.90
C ASN A 47 -5.19 14.05 -8.51
N ARG A 48 -3.92 14.15 -8.14
CA ARG A 48 -3.04 15.28 -8.43
C ARG A 48 -1.60 14.90 -8.17
N PHE A 49 -0.68 15.37 -8.99
CA PHE A 49 0.75 15.36 -8.72
C PHE A 49 1.21 16.78 -8.39
N TYR A 50 1.97 16.95 -7.31
CA TYR A 50 2.43 18.29 -6.92
C TYR A 50 3.60 18.77 -7.80
N GLU A 51 4.33 17.85 -8.43
CA GLU A 51 5.40 18.18 -9.37
C GLU A 51 4.87 18.91 -10.62
N ASP A 52 3.70 18.52 -11.14
CA ASP A 52 3.01 19.17 -12.26
C ASP A 52 2.68 20.65 -11.97
N GLU A 53 2.72 21.05 -10.71
CA GLU A 53 2.48 22.42 -10.25
C GLU A 53 3.77 23.15 -9.85
N GLY A 54 4.93 22.57 -10.19
CA GLY A 54 6.24 23.10 -9.86
C GLY A 54 6.62 22.95 -8.40
N LYS A 55 5.94 22.10 -7.61
CA LYS A 55 6.29 21.86 -6.20
C LYS A 55 7.21 20.66 -6.07
N ILE A 56 8.49 20.96 -5.84
CA ILE A 56 9.54 19.97 -5.60
C ILE A 56 9.89 19.97 -4.11
N TYR A 57 9.73 18.83 -3.44
CA TYR A 57 9.97 18.70 -2.00
C TYR A 57 11.39 18.22 -1.66
N GLY A 58 12.09 17.62 -2.63
CA GLY A 58 13.41 17.05 -2.46
C GLY A 58 13.44 15.87 -1.48
N LYS A 59 14.65 15.53 -1.03
CA LYS A 59 14.94 14.43 -0.10
C LYS A 59 16.22 14.75 0.68
N VAL A 60 16.50 14.03 1.77
CA VAL A 60 17.76 14.23 2.50
C VAL A 60 18.96 13.72 1.69
N PRO A 61 20.17 14.28 1.88
CA PRO A 61 21.38 13.75 1.25
C PRO A 61 21.59 12.27 1.58
N GLY A 62 21.97 11.47 0.58
CA GLY A 62 22.15 10.02 0.72
C GLY A 62 20.86 9.19 0.60
N ASP A 63 19.71 9.85 0.45
CA ASP A 63 18.48 9.16 0.07
C ASP A 63 18.44 8.92 -1.45
N ASP A 64 18.60 7.68 -1.87
CA ASP A 64 18.56 7.29 -3.29
C ASP A 64 17.15 6.97 -3.81
N ASN A 65 16.12 7.09 -2.97
CA ASN A 65 14.74 6.79 -3.37
C ASN A 65 14.20 7.81 -4.36
N HIS A 66 13.30 7.35 -5.24
CA HIS A 66 12.49 8.20 -6.09
C HIS A 66 11.07 8.23 -5.52
N TYR A 67 10.56 9.45 -5.27
CA TYR A 67 9.25 9.65 -4.68
C TYR A 67 8.31 10.28 -5.69
N THR A 68 7.11 9.73 -5.79
CA THR A 68 5.98 10.42 -6.42
C THR A 68 5.17 11.09 -5.33
N ILE A 69 4.90 12.38 -5.48
CA ILE A 69 4.28 13.18 -4.41
C ILE A 69 3.03 13.86 -4.97
N GLY A 70 1.92 13.67 -4.28
CA GLY A 70 0.66 14.19 -4.76
C GLY A 70 -0.49 14.04 -3.78
N ASP A 71 -1.70 14.11 -4.31
CA ASP A 71 -2.93 13.96 -3.57
C ASP A 71 -3.61 12.63 -3.89
N PHE A 72 -4.05 11.94 -2.86
CA PHE A 72 -4.91 10.76 -2.98
C PHE A 72 -6.11 10.92 -2.06
N GLY A 73 -7.28 11.13 -2.66
CA GLY A 73 -8.56 11.31 -1.97
C GLY A 73 -8.62 12.54 -1.07
N GLY A 74 -7.99 13.65 -1.48
CA GLY A 74 -7.90 14.90 -0.72
C GLY A 74 -6.86 14.86 0.41
N LYS A 75 -5.91 13.93 0.35
CA LYS A 75 -4.82 13.82 1.31
C LYS A 75 -3.47 13.84 0.61
N PRO A 76 -2.50 14.64 1.09
CA PRO A 76 -1.15 14.59 0.58
C PRO A 76 -0.47 13.27 0.96
N ILE A 77 0.06 12.58 -0.04
CA ILE A 77 0.76 11.31 0.11
C ILE A 77 2.17 11.37 -0.49
N VAL A 78 3.03 10.48 -0.01
CA VAL A 78 4.33 10.15 -0.61
C VAL A 78 4.27 8.70 -1.10
N LEU A 79 4.43 8.48 -2.39
CA LEU A 79 4.48 7.16 -3.01
C LEU A 79 5.93 6.76 -3.29
N VAL A 80 6.29 5.53 -2.98
CA VAL A 80 7.63 4.98 -3.19
C VAL A 80 7.57 3.51 -3.58
N ALA A 81 8.50 3.06 -4.42
CA ALA A 81 8.71 1.64 -4.74
C ALA A 81 10.22 1.32 -4.69
N PRO A 82 10.61 0.12 -4.22
CA PRO A 82 12.00 -0.26 -4.14
C PRO A 82 12.55 -0.50 -5.57
N PRO A 83 13.84 -0.21 -5.83
CA PRO A 83 14.43 -0.41 -7.15
C PRO A 83 14.51 -1.90 -7.54
N GLN A 84 14.57 -2.78 -6.54
CA GLN A 84 14.61 -4.23 -6.71
C GLN A 84 13.80 -4.88 -5.59
N MET A 85 13.12 -5.98 -5.91
CA MET A 85 12.45 -6.80 -4.91
C MET A 85 13.45 -7.31 -3.86
N GLY A 86 13.03 -7.25 -2.59
CA GLY A 86 13.83 -7.77 -1.50
C GLY A 86 13.55 -7.06 -0.17
N THR A 87 13.77 -7.79 0.93
CA THR A 87 13.56 -7.27 2.29
C THR A 87 14.59 -6.19 2.65
N VAL A 88 15.86 -6.37 2.23
CA VAL A 88 16.95 -5.44 2.55
C VAL A 88 16.77 -4.11 1.83
N THR A 89 16.55 -4.15 0.51
CA THR A 89 16.31 -2.96 -0.32
C THR A 89 15.07 -2.20 0.16
N THR A 90 13.99 -2.92 0.45
CA THR A 90 12.77 -2.34 1.05
C THR A 90 13.04 -1.65 2.38
N ARG A 91 13.84 -2.26 3.27
CA ARG A 91 14.15 -1.69 4.59
C ARG A 91 15.00 -0.43 4.48
N GLN A 92 15.99 -0.43 3.60
CA GLN A 92 16.82 0.74 3.33
C GLN A 92 15.97 1.89 2.78
N MET A 93 15.16 1.60 1.76
CA MET A 93 14.22 2.56 1.18
C MET A 93 13.30 3.15 2.25
N ALA A 94 12.66 2.31 3.07
CA ALA A 94 11.77 2.78 4.14
C ALA A 94 12.52 3.65 5.17
N THR A 95 13.76 3.29 5.52
CA THR A 95 14.60 4.07 6.43
C THR A 95 14.88 5.47 5.88
N HIS A 96 15.31 5.55 4.61
CA HIS A 96 15.57 6.82 3.95
C HIS A 96 14.28 7.65 3.79
N MET A 97 13.15 7.03 3.48
CA MET A 97 11.85 7.69 3.44
C MET A 97 11.46 8.31 4.78
N CYS A 98 11.65 7.60 5.88
CA CYS A 98 11.38 8.17 7.21
C CYS A 98 12.31 9.35 7.54
N MET A 99 13.54 9.37 7.02
CA MET A 99 14.45 10.51 7.16
C MET A 99 14.01 11.70 6.27
N SER A 100 13.59 11.42 5.04
CA SER A 100 13.11 12.43 4.09
C SER A 100 11.72 12.98 4.45
N PHE A 101 10.85 12.19 5.06
CA PHE A 101 9.50 12.60 5.43
C PHE A 101 9.28 12.25 6.91
N PRO A 102 9.82 13.06 7.84
CA PRO A 102 9.94 12.69 9.25
C PRO A 102 8.60 12.60 9.99
N ASN A 103 7.52 13.12 9.42
CA ASN A 103 6.19 13.15 10.05
C ASN A 103 5.21 12.13 9.46
N ILE A 104 5.70 11.16 8.68
CA ILE A 104 4.89 10.03 8.25
C ILE A 104 4.40 9.28 9.49
N ALA A 105 3.07 9.21 9.64
CA ALA A 105 2.40 8.50 10.71
C ALA A 105 1.78 7.18 10.21
N TRP A 106 1.45 7.12 8.92
CA TRP A 106 0.81 5.98 8.29
C TRP A 106 1.60 5.56 7.05
N ALA A 107 2.09 4.32 7.02
CA ALA A 107 2.70 3.73 5.84
C ALA A 107 1.84 2.56 5.37
N LEU A 108 1.25 2.68 4.18
CA LEU A 108 0.44 1.65 3.56
C LEU A 108 1.32 0.84 2.61
N VAL A 109 1.45 -0.46 2.86
CA VAL A 109 2.09 -1.38 1.91
C VAL A 109 0.99 -1.95 1.03
N VAL A 110 1.02 -1.61 -0.25
CA VAL A 110 0.03 -2.01 -1.25
C VAL A 110 0.71 -2.92 -2.25
N GLY A 111 0.02 -3.99 -2.64
CA GLY A 111 0.50 -4.88 -3.67
C GLY A 111 -0.36 -6.12 -3.82
N ILE A 112 -0.03 -6.91 -4.83
CA ILE A 112 -0.66 -8.19 -5.13
C ILE A 112 -0.08 -9.24 -4.17
N SER A 113 -0.94 -10.10 -3.63
CA SER A 113 -0.53 -11.18 -2.73
C SER A 113 -1.16 -12.50 -3.16
N GLY A 114 -0.42 -13.59 -2.93
CA GLY A 114 -1.01 -14.92 -2.86
C GLY A 114 -1.71 -15.16 -1.52
N ALA A 115 -2.63 -16.10 -1.49
CA ALA A 115 -3.29 -16.58 -0.28
C ALA A 115 -3.40 -18.11 -0.29
N ALA A 116 -3.40 -18.73 0.89
CA ALA A 116 -3.65 -20.15 1.03
C ALA A 116 -5.17 -20.39 1.13
N PRO A 117 -5.78 -21.18 0.21
CA PRO A 117 -7.22 -21.43 0.23
C PRO A 117 -7.67 -22.37 1.36
N PHE A 118 -6.72 -22.97 2.08
CA PHE A 118 -7.00 -23.87 3.19
C PHE A 118 -6.21 -23.48 4.42
N GLU A 119 -6.88 -23.45 5.57
CA GLU A 119 -6.29 -23.20 6.88
C GLU A 119 -6.42 -24.44 7.77
N TYR A 120 -5.36 -24.77 8.50
CA TYR A 120 -5.37 -25.86 9.45
C TYR A 120 -5.77 -25.35 10.83
N HIS A 121 -6.94 -25.77 11.31
CA HIS A 121 -7.48 -25.38 12.62
C HIS A 121 -8.18 -26.56 13.29
N ASP A 122 -7.92 -26.75 14.58
CA ASP A 122 -8.56 -27.77 15.43
C ASP A 122 -8.50 -29.19 14.81
N GLY A 123 -7.30 -29.61 14.40
CA GLY A 123 -7.07 -30.96 13.86
C GLY A 123 -7.56 -31.21 12.43
N SER A 124 -8.10 -30.20 11.74
CA SER A 124 -8.69 -30.34 10.40
C SER A 124 -8.28 -29.21 9.46
N TRP A 125 -8.12 -29.53 8.18
CA TRP A 125 -8.04 -28.52 7.11
C TRP A 125 -9.45 -28.03 6.79
N ARG A 126 -9.61 -26.71 6.72
CA ARG A 126 -10.86 -26.06 6.36
C ARG A 126 -10.62 -25.06 5.24
N ASP A 127 -11.60 -24.92 4.37
CA ASP A 127 -11.63 -23.85 3.37
C ASP A 127 -11.61 -22.49 4.09
N SER A 128 -10.68 -21.62 3.71
CA SER A 128 -10.56 -20.28 4.29
C SER A 128 -11.59 -19.31 3.70
N GLY A 129 -12.29 -19.69 2.63
CA GLY A 129 -13.24 -18.85 1.92
C GLY A 129 -12.58 -17.73 1.13
N ILE A 130 -11.25 -17.73 1.00
CA ILE A 130 -10.50 -16.71 0.26
C ILE A 130 -10.61 -17.00 -1.24
N GLN A 131 -11.01 -15.99 -1.99
CA GLN A 131 -11.18 -16.05 -3.45
C GLN A 131 -10.23 -15.11 -4.18
N LEU A 132 -9.93 -15.44 -5.44
CA LEU A 132 -9.16 -14.55 -6.29
C LEU A 132 -9.93 -13.24 -6.51
N GLY A 133 -9.27 -12.12 -6.27
CA GLY A 133 -9.88 -10.79 -6.33
C GLY A 133 -10.26 -10.22 -4.95
N ASP A 134 -10.15 -11.01 -3.88
CA ASP A 134 -10.33 -10.49 -2.52
C ASP A 134 -9.26 -9.45 -2.16
N VAL A 135 -9.70 -8.37 -1.52
CA VAL A 135 -8.81 -7.35 -0.96
C VAL A 135 -8.51 -7.67 0.50
N MET A 136 -7.28 -8.11 0.74
CA MET A 136 -6.84 -8.50 2.09
C MET A 136 -6.22 -7.33 2.84
N ILE A 137 -6.65 -7.13 4.09
CA ILE A 137 -6.03 -6.17 5.03
C ILE A 137 -5.31 -6.98 6.11
N SER A 138 -3.98 -6.96 6.05
CA SER A 138 -3.17 -7.70 7.02
C SER A 138 -3.36 -7.15 8.43
N THR A 139 -3.58 -8.05 9.39
CA THR A 139 -3.70 -7.70 10.81
C THR A 139 -2.40 -7.88 11.56
N GLN A 140 -1.51 -8.73 11.04
CA GLN A 140 -0.22 -9.07 11.61
C GLN A 140 0.72 -9.48 10.47
N VAL A 141 1.97 -9.07 10.55
CA VAL A 141 3.01 -9.47 9.60
C VAL A 141 4.02 -10.32 10.35
N VAL A 142 4.10 -11.59 9.98
CA VAL A 142 5.09 -12.53 10.51
C VAL A 142 6.17 -12.70 9.46
N SER A 143 7.40 -12.32 9.80
CA SER A 143 8.55 -12.55 8.94
C SER A 143 9.18 -13.89 9.30
N ASP A 144 9.35 -14.77 8.31
CA ASP A 144 10.12 -16.00 8.50
C ASP A 144 11.61 -15.67 8.43
N PHE A 145 12.19 -15.15 9.52
CA PHE A 145 13.64 -15.06 9.69
C PHE A 145 14.22 -16.45 9.99
N GLY A 146 14.03 -17.39 9.07
CA GLY A 146 14.53 -18.76 9.18
C GLY A 146 15.93 -18.88 8.59
N THR A 147 16.93 -19.12 9.43
CA THR A 147 18.20 -19.71 8.97
C THR A 147 17.89 -21.10 8.42
N GLN A 148 18.21 -21.36 7.15
CA GLN A 148 18.07 -22.68 6.55
C GLN A 148 19.12 -23.62 7.19
N LEU A 149 18.68 -24.41 8.17
CA LEU A 149 19.41 -25.60 8.62
C LEU A 149 18.80 -26.79 7.88
N GLU A 150 19.67 -27.62 7.30
CA GLU A 150 19.33 -28.79 6.48
C GLU A 150 18.08 -29.52 6.97
N ASN A 151 17.09 -29.57 6.09
CA ASN A 151 15.90 -30.42 6.15
C ASN A 151 14.83 -30.09 7.20
N ARG A 152 14.82 -28.90 7.82
CA ARG A 152 13.62 -28.42 8.54
C ARG A 152 13.53 -26.89 8.63
N ARG A 153 12.56 -26.31 7.91
CA ARG A 153 12.19 -24.90 8.04
C ARG A 153 11.48 -24.69 9.38
N LYS A 154 12.24 -24.34 10.42
CA LYS A 154 11.67 -23.98 11.72
C LYS A 154 11.28 -22.50 11.68
N ARG A 155 9.97 -22.23 11.59
CA ARG A 155 9.41 -20.90 11.90
C ARG A 155 9.86 -20.55 13.33
N LYS A 156 10.73 -19.55 13.49
CA LYS A 156 10.95 -18.96 14.81
C LYS A 156 9.70 -18.15 15.15
N THR A 157 8.95 -18.61 16.13
CA THR A 157 7.67 -18.03 16.59
C THR A 157 7.87 -17.26 17.90
N ASN A 158 9.11 -16.87 18.22
CA ASN A 158 9.38 -16.14 19.45
C ASN A 158 8.70 -14.76 19.39
N LEU A 159 8.28 -14.29 20.56
CA LEU A 159 7.60 -13.00 20.77
C LEU A 159 8.38 -11.81 20.18
N GLU A 160 9.70 -11.97 20.03
CA GLU A 160 10.64 -10.97 19.48
C GLU A 160 10.71 -10.97 17.93
N ASP A 161 10.26 -12.04 17.25
CA ASP A 161 10.27 -12.20 15.79
C ASP A 161 8.95 -11.74 15.12
N THR A 162 7.92 -11.49 15.92
CA THR A 162 6.71 -10.80 15.45
C THR A 162 7.09 -9.34 15.34
N LEU A 163 7.15 -8.80 14.11
CA LEU A 163 7.36 -7.37 13.87
C LEU A 163 6.48 -6.60 14.86
N SER A 164 7.14 -5.83 15.73
CA SER A 164 6.61 -5.31 17.01
C SER A 164 5.14 -4.92 16.88
N GLN A 165 4.31 -5.40 17.81
CA GLN A 165 2.86 -5.17 17.85
C GLN A 165 2.50 -3.76 17.36
N ALA A 166 1.66 -3.67 16.32
CA ALA A 166 1.34 -2.42 15.68
C ALA A 166 0.87 -1.37 16.73
N PRO A 167 1.23 -0.08 16.57
CA PRO A 167 0.82 0.98 17.48
C PRO A 167 -0.67 0.92 17.84
N PRO A 168 -1.09 1.35 19.05
CA PRO A 168 -2.48 1.27 19.48
C PRO A 168 -3.47 1.89 18.50
N GLU A 169 -3.08 2.97 17.82
CA GLU A 169 -3.89 3.62 16.79
C GLU A 169 -4.18 2.69 15.59
N ILE A 170 -3.16 1.97 15.12
CA ILE A 170 -3.29 0.98 14.05
C ILE A 170 -4.09 -0.24 14.52
N THR A 171 -3.81 -0.73 15.72
CA THR A 171 -4.53 -1.87 16.31
C THR A 171 -6.02 -1.57 16.48
N ASN A 172 -6.38 -0.37 16.93
CA ASN A 172 -7.77 0.06 17.06
C ASN A 172 -8.46 0.21 15.70
N LEU A 173 -7.76 0.76 14.69
CA LEU A 173 -8.26 0.81 13.31
C LEU A 173 -8.53 -0.61 12.77
N LEU A 174 -7.59 -1.54 12.95
CA LEU A 174 -7.75 -2.93 12.52
C LEU A 174 -8.92 -3.62 13.23
N ASN A 175 -9.06 -3.42 14.55
CA ASN A 175 -10.20 -3.96 15.31
C ASN A 175 -11.53 -3.40 14.83
N MET A 176 -11.58 -2.10 14.51
CA MET A 176 -12.75 -1.51 13.88
C MET A 176 -13.04 -2.23 12.55
N LEU A 177 -12.06 -2.34 11.64
CA LEU A 177 -12.24 -2.96 10.32
C LEU A 177 -12.71 -4.42 10.37
N LYS A 178 -12.16 -5.22 11.30
CA LYS A 178 -12.54 -6.63 11.53
C LYS A 178 -14.02 -6.85 11.77
N THR A 179 -14.70 -5.89 12.41
CA THR A 179 -16.14 -6.03 12.71
C THR A 179 -17.02 -5.98 11.45
N GLY A 180 -16.52 -5.42 10.34
CA GLY A 180 -17.24 -5.28 9.06
C GLY A 180 -18.50 -4.39 9.09
N LYS A 181 -19.05 -4.08 10.27
CA LYS A 181 -20.36 -3.44 10.46
C LYS A 181 -20.27 -1.93 10.62
N ASN A 182 -19.09 -1.39 10.92
CA ASN A 182 -18.91 0.04 11.11
C ASN A 182 -19.04 0.82 9.77
N ARG A 183 -19.24 2.13 9.88
CA ARG A 183 -19.40 3.03 8.72
C ARG A 183 -18.19 3.04 7.79
N VAL A 184 -16.98 2.90 8.33
CA VAL A 184 -15.72 2.92 7.56
C VAL A 184 -15.62 1.66 6.70
N SER A 185 -15.82 0.47 7.27
CA SER A 185 -15.83 -0.80 6.53
C SER A 185 -16.85 -0.80 5.40
N ARG A 186 -18.08 -0.32 5.65
CA ARG A 186 -19.11 -0.17 4.62
C ARG A 186 -18.72 0.80 3.52
N ARG A 187 -18.08 1.93 3.88
CA ARG A 187 -17.58 2.92 2.91
C ARG A 187 -16.43 2.36 2.06
N VAL A 188 -15.50 1.63 2.67
CA VAL A 188 -14.40 0.97 1.95
C VAL A 188 -14.98 -0.04 0.98
N LEU A 189 -15.82 -0.97 1.45
CA LEU A 189 -16.43 -1.98 0.61
C LEU A 189 -17.23 -1.38 -0.54
N GLY A 190 -18.08 -0.38 -0.27
CA GLY A 190 -18.88 0.29 -1.29
C GLY A 190 -18.02 1.01 -2.34
N LYS A 191 -16.94 1.67 -1.93
CA LYS A 191 -15.99 2.30 -2.87
C LYS A 191 -15.22 1.27 -3.68
N THR A 192 -14.75 0.20 -3.04
CA THR A 192 -14.05 -0.89 -3.71
C THR A 192 -14.95 -1.54 -4.76
N GLN A 193 -16.20 -1.84 -4.43
CA GLN A 193 -17.19 -2.38 -5.37
C GLN A 193 -17.49 -1.42 -6.52
N ALA A 194 -17.66 -0.13 -6.26
CA ALA A 194 -17.88 0.87 -7.30
C ALA A 194 -16.69 0.96 -8.26
N ASN A 195 -15.46 1.03 -7.72
CA ASN A 195 -14.24 1.09 -8.53
C ASN A 195 -14.04 -0.20 -9.34
N PHE A 196 -14.31 -1.39 -8.76
CA PHE A 196 -14.24 -2.65 -9.50
C PHE A 196 -15.29 -2.72 -10.62
N ALA A 197 -16.50 -2.21 -10.38
CA ALA A 197 -17.55 -2.17 -11.40
C ALA A 197 -17.17 -1.23 -12.56
N GLU A 198 -16.52 -0.10 -12.26
CA GLU A 198 -16.01 0.83 -13.27
C GLU A 198 -14.92 0.18 -14.12
N LEU A 199 -13.96 -0.50 -13.48
CA LEU A 199 -12.88 -1.24 -14.15
C LEU A 199 -13.38 -2.45 -14.97
N ALA A 200 -14.48 -3.09 -14.55
CA ALA A 200 -15.10 -4.21 -15.25
C ALA A 200 -16.07 -3.78 -16.37
N SER A 201 -16.32 -2.48 -16.54
CA SER A 201 -17.26 -2.00 -17.55
C SER A 201 -16.66 -2.16 -18.96
N PRO A 202 -17.45 -2.54 -19.99
CA PRO A 202 -16.92 -2.81 -21.34
C PRO A 202 -16.24 -1.63 -22.02
N ASN A 203 -16.40 -0.41 -21.51
CA ASN A 203 -15.71 0.78 -21.99
C ASN A 203 -14.27 0.93 -21.44
N ALA A 204 -13.83 0.01 -20.57
CA ALA A 204 -12.43 -0.11 -20.15
C ALA A 204 -11.60 -1.00 -21.09
N ALA A 205 -12.22 -1.60 -22.11
CA ALA A 205 -11.52 -2.37 -23.15
C ALA A 205 -11.24 -1.48 -24.37
N ASP A 206 -10.06 -0.83 -24.33
CA ASP A 206 -9.22 -0.37 -25.44
C ASP A 206 -9.78 0.70 -26.42
N PRO A 207 -8.87 1.49 -27.03
CA PRO A 207 -8.06 1.01 -28.16
C PRO A 207 -6.59 0.70 -27.85
#